data_AF-A0AAN4ZS43-F1
#
_entry.id   AF-A0AAN4ZS43-F1
#
_cell.length_a   1.000
_cell.length_b   1.000
_cell.length_c   1.000
_cell.angle_alpha   90.00
_cell.angle_beta   90.00
_cell.angle_gamma   90.00
#
_symmetry.space_group_name_H-M   'P 1'
#
loop_
_entity.id
_entity.type
_entity.pdbx_description
1 polymer ?
#
loop_
_entity_poly.entity_id
_entity_poly.type
_entity_poly.pdbx_seq_one_letter_code
_entity_poly.pdbx_strand_id
1 'polypeptide(L)'
;SIMKFLLVLSLLLSLSFCCEKFEKNVNLYCKFGHEDKPCLLDQAKVDESKRDCCSKGCSFVNFKKEKTCCFTQECLDRCYPGKEYKMGQVY
;
A
#
# COMPACT_ATOMS: atom_id res chain seq x y z
N SER A 1 1.98 -35.71 8.52
CA SER A 1 3.18 -35.49 7.69
C SER A 1 3.79 -34.12 8.04
N ILE A 2 4.80 -34.12 8.92
CA ILE A 2 5.41 -32.91 9.52
C ILE A 2 5.96 -31.94 8.44
N MET A 3 6.46 -32.49 7.34
CA MET A 3 6.97 -31.72 6.21
C MET A 3 5.92 -30.85 5.52
N LYS A 4 4.65 -31.30 5.47
CA LYS A 4 3.54 -30.48 4.95
C LYS A 4 3.20 -29.32 5.88
N PHE A 5 3.29 -29.53 7.20
CA PHE A 5 3.08 -28.46 8.18
C PHE A 5 4.16 -27.38 8.12
N LEU A 6 5.43 -27.79 7.99
CA LEU A 6 6.55 -26.84 7.86
C LEU A 6 6.45 -25.98 6.60
N LEU A 7 6.02 -26.55 5.46
CA LEU A 7 5.82 -25.81 4.21
C LEU A 7 4.65 -24.81 4.31
N VAL A 8 3.55 -25.18 4.97
CA VAL A 8 2.42 -24.26 5.16
C VAL A 8 2.82 -23.11 6.09
N LEU A 9 3.58 -23.40 7.16
CA LEU A 9 4.03 -22.39 8.10
C LEU A 9 5.01 -21.38 7.46
N SER A 10 5.94 -21.86 6.63
CA SER A 10 6.88 -20.98 5.91
C SER A 10 6.17 -20.10 4.87
N LEU A 11 5.12 -20.61 4.21
CA LEU A 11 4.28 -19.83 3.31
C LEU A 11 3.53 -18.72 4.05
N LEU A 12 2.93 -19.04 5.21
CA LEU A 12 2.21 -18.06 6.03
C LEU A 12 3.15 -16.94 6.52
N LEU A 13 4.33 -17.31 7.03
CA LEU A 13 5.33 -16.35 7.53
C LEU A 13 5.80 -15.37 6.45
N SER A 14 6.05 -15.87 5.23
CA SER A 14 6.48 -15.05 4.10
C SER A 14 5.38 -14.10 3.61
N LEU A 15 4.12 -14.53 3.61
CA LEU A 15 2.95 -13.69 3.35
C LEU A 15 2.78 -12.57 4.39
N SER A 16 2.91 -12.88 5.69
CA SER A 16 2.82 -11.87 6.75
C SER A 16 3.95 -10.84 6.67
N PHE A 17 5.19 -11.26 6.42
CA PHE A 17 6.33 -10.34 6.32
C PHE A 17 6.24 -9.41 5.10
N CYS A 18 5.66 -9.89 3.99
CA CYS A 18 5.37 -9.01 2.85
C CYS A 18 4.33 -7.93 3.22
N CYS A 19 3.28 -8.29 3.95
CA CYS A 19 2.22 -7.37 4.32
C CYS A 19 2.77 -6.18 5.12
N GLU A 20 3.67 -6.43 6.08
CA GLU A 20 4.28 -5.38 6.89
C GLU A 20 5.10 -4.38 6.05
N LYS A 21 5.92 -4.86 5.11
CA LYS A 21 6.73 -3.96 4.25
C LYS A 21 5.87 -3.15 3.29
N PHE A 22 4.84 -3.76 2.72
CA PHE A 22 3.90 -3.07 1.84
C PHE A 22 3.14 -1.98 2.60
N GLU A 23 2.61 -2.30 3.78
CA GLU A 23 1.89 -1.35 4.62
C GLU A 23 2.80 -0.21 5.10
N LYS A 24 4.06 -0.51 5.43
CA LYS A 24 5.06 0.53 5.74
C LYS A 24 5.29 1.49 4.58
N ASN A 25 5.44 0.98 3.36
CA ASN A 25 5.61 1.82 2.17
C ASN A 25 4.34 2.63 1.85
N VAL A 26 3.17 2.03 2.02
CA VAL A 26 1.87 2.72 1.89
C VAL A 26 1.78 3.90 2.86
N ASN A 27 2.09 3.68 4.13
CA ASN A 27 2.05 4.74 5.14
C ASN A 27 3.10 5.84 4.89
N LEU A 28 4.24 5.50 4.32
CA LEU A 28 5.30 6.46 4.00
C LEU A 28 4.96 7.30 2.76
N TYR A 29 4.39 6.68 1.71
CA TYR A 29 4.29 7.31 0.40
C TYR A 29 2.89 7.70 -0.02
N CYS A 30 1.84 7.15 0.59
CA CYS A 30 0.45 7.41 0.21
C CYS A 30 -0.30 8.30 1.22
N LYS A 31 0.35 8.66 2.34
CA LYS A 31 -0.17 9.61 3.33
C LYS A 31 -0.11 11.02 2.73
N PHE A 32 -1.16 11.82 2.97
CA PHE A 32 -1.26 13.17 2.42
C PHE A 32 -1.36 14.20 3.54
N GLY A 33 -0.50 15.23 3.51
CA GLY A 33 -0.45 16.26 4.56
C GLY A 33 -0.39 15.67 5.97
N HIS A 34 -1.32 16.12 6.84
CA HIS A 34 -1.43 15.68 8.22
C HIS A 34 -2.46 14.55 8.45
N GLU A 35 -2.96 13.91 7.39
CA GLU A 35 -4.03 12.91 7.50
C GLU A 35 -3.54 11.59 8.08
N ASP A 36 -4.17 11.05 9.11
CA ASP A 36 -3.72 9.82 9.77
C ASP A 36 -3.70 8.57 8.89
N LYS A 37 -4.61 8.51 7.90
CA LYS A 37 -4.75 7.38 6.99
C LYS A 37 -4.30 7.74 5.59
N PRO A 38 -3.58 6.85 4.87
CA PRO A 38 -3.21 7.08 3.48
C PRO A 38 -4.41 7.06 2.55
N CYS A 39 -4.34 7.83 1.46
CA CYS A 39 -5.32 7.80 0.38
C CYS A 39 -4.85 6.84 -0.72
N LEU A 40 -5.64 5.81 -0.96
CA LEU A 40 -5.30 4.73 -1.89
C LEU A 40 -6.22 4.75 -3.12
N LEU A 41 -5.73 4.13 -4.18
CA LEU A 41 -6.55 3.78 -5.34
C LEU A 41 -7.61 2.75 -4.97
N ASP A 42 -8.43 2.35 -5.95
CA ASP A 42 -9.40 1.27 -5.75
C ASP A 42 -8.72 -0.01 -5.21
N GLN A 43 -9.48 -0.77 -4.42
CA GLN A 43 -8.97 -1.93 -3.71
C GLN A 43 -8.35 -2.97 -4.66
N ALA A 44 -8.90 -3.13 -5.86
CA ALA A 44 -8.39 -4.11 -6.83
C ALA A 44 -6.96 -3.77 -7.29
N LYS A 45 -6.67 -2.49 -7.56
CA LYS A 45 -5.31 -2.02 -7.89
C LYS A 45 -4.34 -2.13 -6.71
N VAL A 46 -4.81 -1.81 -5.51
CA VAL A 46 -4.00 -1.93 -4.28
C VAL A 46 -3.63 -3.40 -4.06
N ASP A 47 -4.58 -4.32 -4.22
CA ASP A 47 -4.34 -5.75 -4.07
C ASP A 47 -3.40 -6.32 -5.14
N GLU A 48 -3.52 -5.84 -6.38
CA GLU A 48 -2.57 -6.17 -7.45
C GLU A 48 -1.15 -5.71 -7.08
N SER A 49 -1.01 -4.45 -6.63
CA SER A 49 0.27 -3.90 -6.20
C SER A 49 0.84 -4.66 -4.99
N LYS A 50 0.00 -5.08 -4.05
CA LYS A 50 0.40 -5.89 -2.90
C LYS A 50 0.92 -7.26 -3.34
N ARG A 51 0.21 -7.96 -4.24
CA ARG A 51 0.65 -9.25 -4.81
C ARG A 51 1.98 -9.12 -5.56
N ASP A 52 2.13 -8.08 -6.38
CA ASP A 52 3.39 -7.81 -7.08
C ASP A 52 4.54 -7.57 -6.08
N CYS A 53 4.28 -6.80 -5.02
CA CYS A 53 5.24 -6.59 -3.93
C CYS A 53 5.66 -7.90 -3.25
N CYS A 54 4.72 -8.81 -2.98
CA CYS A 54 5.02 -10.08 -2.31
C CYS A 54 5.76 -11.06 -3.20
N SER A 55 5.50 -11.05 -4.51
CA SER A 55 6.17 -11.94 -5.45
C SER A 55 7.59 -11.50 -5.78
N LYS A 56 7.85 -10.18 -5.88
CA LYS A 56 9.14 -9.62 -6.34
C LYS A 56 10.02 -9.09 -5.22
N GLY A 57 9.51 -9.05 -3.99
CA GLY A 57 10.17 -8.41 -2.86
C GLY A 57 9.76 -6.95 -2.73
N CYS A 58 9.14 -6.64 -1.59
CA CYS A 58 8.56 -5.34 -1.31
C CYS A 58 9.60 -4.38 -0.72
N SER A 59 10.47 -3.85 -1.58
CA SER A 59 11.40 -2.76 -1.22
C SER A 59 10.77 -1.40 -1.53
N PHE A 60 11.29 -0.34 -0.91
CA PHE A 60 10.86 1.03 -1.19
C PHE A 60 11.12 1.43 -2.66
N VAL A 61 12.15 0.86 -3.30
CA VAL A 61 12.51 1.11 -4.71
C VAL A 61 11.47 0.52 -5.66
N ASN A 62 10.92 -0.64 -5.32
CA ASN A 62 9.98 -1.38 -6.17
C ASN A 62 8.52 -1.08 -5.86
N PHE A 63 8.25 -0.20 -4.89
CA PHE A 63 6.89 0.19 -4.54
C PHE A 63 6.29 1.09 -5.63
N LYS A 64 5.28 0.57 -6.34
CA LYS A 64 4.59 1.27 -7.42
C LYS A 64 3.60 2.29 -6.87
N LYS A 65 4.10 3.48 -6.54
CA LYS A 65 3.32 4.57 -5.94
C LYS A 65 2.10 4.91 -6.81
N GLU A 66 2.31 5.05 -8.11
CA GLU A 66 1.29 5.39 -9.10
C GLU A 66 0.20 4.33 -9.27
N LYS A 67 0.44 3.09 -8.81
CA LYS A 67 -0.55 2.00 -8.82
C LYS A 67 -1.16 1.71 -7.45
N THR A 68 -0.69 2.40 -6.41
CA THR A 68 -1.11 2.16 -5.02
C THR A 68 -1.71 3.40 -4.39
N CYS A 69 -0.95 4.50 -4.38
CA CYS A 69 -1.34 5.77 -3.81
C CYS A 69 -2.28 6.51 -4.75
N CYS A 70 -3.26 7.24 -4.19
CA CYS A 70 -4.07 8.14 -5.00
C CYS A 70 -3.83 9.60 -4.65
N PHE A 71 -3.32 10.33 -5.66
CA PHE A 71 -2.97 11.74 -5.59
C PHE A 71 -3.61 12.50 -6.76
N THR A 72 -4.85 12.17 -7.12
CA THR A 72 -5.65 13.02 -8.00
C THR A 72 -6.60 13.86 -7.14
N GLN A 73 -7.05 15.00 -7.67
CA GLN A 73 -8.03 15.82 -6.96
C GLN A 73 -9.27 15.01 -6.58
N GLU A 74 -9.80 14.25 -7.54
CA GLU A 74 -10.92 13.32 -7.34
C GLU A 74 -10.69 12.35 -6.17
N CYS A 75 -9.48 11.83 -6.02
CA CYS A 75 -9.15 10.95 -4.91
C CYS A 75 -9.03 11.66 -3.58
N LEU A 76 -8.45 12.86 -3.55
CA LEU A 76 -8.39 13.66 -2.33
C LEU A 76 -9.80 14.03 -1.86
N ASP A 77 -10.68 14.43 -2.78
CA ASP A 77 -12.07 14.77 -2.47
C ASP A 77 -12.83 13.56 -1.90
N ARG A 78 -12.53 12.35 -2.39
CA ARG A 78 -13.10 11.09 -1.89
C ARG A 78 -12.53 10.68 -0.53
N CYS A 79 -11.21 10.76 -0.36
CA CYS A 79 -10.53 10.30 0.85
C CYS A 79 -10.72 11.26 2.02
N TYR A 80 -10.75 12.56 1.73
CA TYR A 80 -10.72 13.64 2.71
C TYR A 80 -11.79 14.71 2.39
N PRO A 81 -13.08 14.32 2.37
CA PRO A 81 -14.15 15.25 2.01
C PRO A 81 -14.18 16.46 2.95
N GLY A 82 -14.23 17.66 2.36
CA GLY A 82 -14.29 18.93 3.09
C GLY A 82 -12.94 19.46 3.60
N LYS A 83 -11.82 18.79 3.32
CA LYS A 83 -10.47 19.28 3.70
C LYS A 83 -9.86 20.29 2.71
N GLU A 84 -10.52 20.51 1.57
CA GLU A 84 -10.12 21.45 0.51
C GLU A 84 -8.68 21.27 0.01
N TYR A 85 -8.12 20.06 0.15
CA TYR A 85 -6.81 19.75 -0.36
C TYR A 85 -6.75 19.93 -1.88
N LYS A 86 -5.66 20.50 -2.38
CA LYS A 86 -5.39 20.74 -3.79
C LYS A 86 -4.13 20.02 -4.20
N MET A 87 -4.22 19.27 -5.28
CA MET A 87 -3.04 18.62 -5.85
C MET A 87 -1.98 19.65 -6.27
N GLY A 88 -0.75 19.41 -5.84
CA GLY A 88 0.41 20.28 -6.11
C GLY A 88 0.68 21.35 -5.05
N GLN A 89 -0.15 21.46 -4.02
CA GLN A 89 0.18 22.25 -2.84
C GLN A 89 1.12 21.46 -1.91
N VAL A 90 2.13 22.15 -1.37
CA VAL A 90 2.98 21.64 -0.30
C VAL A 90 2.25 21.94 1.01
N TYR A 91 1.99 20.89 1.80
CA TYR A 91 1.33 20.96 3.11
C TYR A 91 2.33 20.63 4.20
#